data_AF-A0A7Y5Q1U8-F1
#
_entry.id   AF-A0A7Y5Q1U8-F1
#
_cell.length_a   1.000
_cell.length_b   1.000
_cell.length_c   1.000
_cell.angle_alpha   90.00
_cell.angle_beta   90.00
_cell.angle_gamma   90.00
#
_symmetry.space_group_name_H-M   'P 1'
#
loop_
_entity.id
_entity.type
_entity.pdbx_description
1 polymer ?
#
loop_
_entity_poly.entity_id
_entity_poly.type
_entity_poly.pdbx_seq_one_letter_code
_entity_poly.pdbx_strand_id
1 'polypeptide(L)'
;MRRLTLVLTGLLAAAGVLADETEPQPPPVLGAVNVAGVDVSGLSLSEARQRLARELRDKLDTVVRVTDGRASAERTRAELGIGLDLEAMLARAEAGDAWVPLRLKVDRVTFQRVLRGLAPRFAFAGRDAKPYEWRGEFHILPGLYRREVNVGRTAQVWADRLEADPATLRVNVMFEKSPPRVRTEDLAGIDGRLSQFVTRFDPGNVPRTTNLRLAIAAIDGRIVTAGEVFSLNDTVGERTPARGYQKAKIFVDRKVEEGYGGGVSQVTGTLFNAALLGGLEIVTYTTHSRPV
;
A
#
# COMPACT_ATOMS: atom_id res chain seq x y z
N MET A 1 29.49 8.87 101.51
CA MET A 1 29.98 7.50 101.22
C MET A 1 30.42 7.43 99.76
N ARG A 2 31.67 6.98 99.57
CA ARG A 2 32.44 6.57 98.37
C ARG A 2 31.97 6.96 96.95
N ARG A 3 32.83 7.73 96.27
CA ARG A 3 32.96 7.84 94.81
C ARG A 3 33.38 6.47 94.21
N LEU A 4 32.80 6.09 93.07
CA LEU A 4 33.37 5.05 92.20
C LEU A 4 33.38 5.57 90.76
N THR A 5 34.60 5.78 90.26
CA THR A 5 34.93 6.02 88.85
C THR A 5 34.96 4.65 88.17
N LEU A 6 34.18 4.43 87.11
CA LEU A 6 34.33 3.26 86.24
C LEU A 6 34.94 3.70 84.92
N VAL A 7 36.16 3.22 84.69
CA VAL A 7 36.92 3.36 83.44
C VAL A 7 36.36 2.37 82.43
N LEU A 8 35.84 2.86 81.30
CA LEU A 8 35.41 2.02 80.18
C LEU A 8 36.62 1.80 79.26
N THR A 9 37.33 0.70 79.44
CA THR A 9 38.37 0.21 78.53
C THR A 9 37.71 -0.50 77.34
N GLY A 10 38.11 -0.09 76.13
CA GLY A 10 37.57 -0.63 74.88
C GLY A 10 38.02 -2.06 74.57
N LEU A 11 37.16 -2.75 73.82
CA LEU A 11 37.53 -3.89 72.99
C LEU A 11 36.76 -3.77 71.66
N LEU A 12 37.45 -3.33 70.60
CA LEU A 12 36.96 -3.49 69.23
C LEU A 12 37.09 -4.97 68.85
N ALA A 13 35.98 -5.69 68.75
CA ALA A 13 35.93 -6.96 68.05
C ALA A 13 35.70 -6.69 66.56
N ALA A 14 36.78 -6.64 65.78
CA ALA A 14 36.70 -6.64 64.33
C ALA A 14 36.32 -8.05 63.86
N ALA A 15 35.02 -8.26 63.59
CA ALA A 15 34.57 -9.43 62.83
C ALA A 15 34.92 -9.18 61.35
N GLY A 16 36.06 -9.72 60.93
CA GLY A 16 36.44 -9.77 59.52
C GLY A 16 35.43 -10.63 58.76
N VAL A 17 34.61 -9.98 57.94
CA VAL A 17 33.95 -10.66 56.82
C VAL A 17 35.05 -10.86 55.78
N LEU A 18 35.58 -12.09 55.71
CA LEU A 18 36.35 -12.52 54.56
C LEU A 18 35.42 -12.45 53.36
N ALA A 19 35.54 -11.37 52.57
CA ALA A 19 35.02 -11.36 51.22
C ALA A 19 35.80 -12.44 50.48
N ASP A 20 35.12 -13.53 50.16
CA ASP A 20 35.63 -14.56 49.26
C ASP A 20 35.85 -13.87 47.91
N GLU A 21 37.09 -13.51 47.60
CA GLU A 21 37.50 -13.07 46.26
C GLU A 21 37.43 -14.29 45.35
N THR A 22 36.22 -14.72 45.00
CA THR A 22 36.03 -15.66 43.90
C THR A 22 36.53 -14.97 42.64
N GLU A 23 37.67 -15.42 42.11
CA GLU A 23 38.17 -15.04 40.79
C GLU A 23 37.00 -15.07 39.79
N PRO A 24 36.82 -14.04 38.95
CA PRO A 24 35.77 -14.05 37.94
C PRO A 24 36.01 -15.25 37.02
N GLN A 25 35.18 -16.28 37.18
CA GLN A 25 35.26 -17.50 36.39
C GLN A 25 35.12 -17.13 34.92
N PRO A 26 36.00 -17.63 34.03
CA PRO A 26 35.90 -17.31 32.61
C PRO A 26 34.50 -17.69 32.11
N PRO A 27 33.88 -16.85 31.26
CA PRO A 27 32.51 -17.09 30.81
C PRO A 27 32.41 -18.47 30.16
N PRO A 28 31.28 -19.17 30.33
CA PRO A 28 31.10 -20.48 29.71
C PRO A 28 31.30 -20.38 28.20
N VAL A 29 32.10 -21.29 27.65
CA VAL A 29 32.42 -21.37 26.23
C VAL A 29 31.58 -22.43 25.54
N LEU A 30 31.33 -22.23 24.25
CA LEU A 30 30.63 -23.21 23.43
C LEU A 30 31.49 -24.46 23.19
N GLY A 31 30.83 -25.62 23.12
CA GLY A 31 31.45 -26.88 22.72
C GLY A 31 31.90 -26.88 21.26
N ALA A 32 32.22 -28.04 20.71
CA ALA A 32 32.54 -28.16 19.29
C ALA A 32 31.28 -27.95 18.43
N VAL A 33 31.16 -26.80 17.77
CA VAL A 33 29.97 -26.42 16.99
C VAL A 33 30.32 -25.59 15.76
N ASN A 34 29.67 -25.94 14.64
CA ASN A 34 29.66 -25.13 13.43
C ASN A 34 28.25 -24.60 13.15
N VAL A 35 28.14 -23.28 12.97
CA VAL A 35 26.88 -22.59 12.69
C VAL A 35 26.92 -22.02 11.28
N ALA A 36 26.10 -22.59 10.39
CA ALA A 36 25.95 -22.14 9.00
C ALA A 36 27.29 -22.05 8.23
N GLY A 37 28.25 -22.91 8.54
CA GLY A 37 29.59 -22.93 7.95
C GLY A 37 30.66 -22.21 8.80
N VAL A 38 30.28 -21.47 9.84
CA VAL A 38 31.20 -20.74 10.72
C VAL A 38 31.48 -21.56 11.97
N ASP A 39 32.75 -21.88 12.20
CA ASP A 39 33.20 -22.52 13.45
C ASP A 39 33.17 -21.50 14.60
N VAL A 40 32.43 -21.79 15.66
CA VAL A 40 32.35 -20.95 16.87
C VAL A 40 32.78 -21.71 18.14
N SER A 41 33.47 -22.83 17.95
CA SER A 41 33.95 -23.68 19.04
C SER A 41 34.88 -22.93 19.98
N GLY A 42 34.72 -23.14 21.30
CA GLY A 42 35.57 -22.53 22.33
C GLY A 42 35.38 -21.02 22.54
N LEU A 43 34.42 -20.39 21.84
CA LEU A 43 34.08 -18.98 22.05
C LEU A 43 33.02 -18.82 23.13
N SER A 44 33.06 -17.69 23.85
CA SER A 44 31.91 -17.26 24.66
C SER A 44 30.71 -16.91 23.77
N LEU A 45 29.49 -16.92 24.31
CA LEU A 45 28.28 -16.54 23.56
C LEU A 45 28.37 -15.14 22.92
N SER A 46 29.00 -14.18 23.60
CA SER A 46 29.18 -12.81 23.09
C SER A 46 30.14 -12.78 21.89
N GLU A 47 31.26 -13.50 21.99
CA GLU A 47 32.24 -13.59 20.90
C GLU A 47 31.67 -14.36 19.71
N ALA A 48 30.97 -15.47 19.95
CA ALA A 48 30.28 -16.24 18.94
C ALA A 48 29.24 -15.37 18.21
N ARG A 49 28.42 -14.60 18.94
CA ARG A 49 27.47 -13.65 18.36
C ARG A 49 28.16 -12.65 17.43
N GLN A 50 29.24 -12.02 17.90
CA GLN A 50 29.96 -11.02 17.11
C GLN A 50 30.60 -11.65 15.86
N ARG A 51 31.15 -12.86 15.98
CA ARG A 51 31.72 -13.61 14.86
C ARG A 51 30.67 -13.93 13.81
N LEU A 52 29.54 -14.52 14.22
CA LEU A 52 28.42 -14.84 13.33
C LEU A 52 27.84 -13.60 12.63
N ALA A 53 27.67 -12.50 13.37
CA ALA A 53 27.16 -11.24 12.82
C ALA A 53 28.08 -10.63 11.75
N ARG A 54 29.40 -10.87 11.84
CA ARG A 54 30.37 -10.42 10.84
C ARG A 54 30.43 -11.38 9.65
N GLU A 55 30.62 -12.67 9.92
CA GLU A 55 30.89 -13.67 8.87
C GLU A 55 29.67 -14.03 8.04
N LEU A 56 28.46 -13.95 8.60
CA LEU A 56 27.20 -14.25 7.88
C LEU A 56 26.55 -13.00 7.28
N ARG A 57 27.22 -11.84 7.31
CA ARG A 57 26.66 -10.57 6.81
C ARG A 57 26.31 -10.65 5.32
N ASP A 58 27.16 -11.30 4.53
CA ASP A 58 26.98 -11.51 3.08
C ASP A 58 25.68 -12.25 2.75
N LYS A 59 25.19 -13.10 3.66
CA LYS A 59 23.90 -13.78 3.49
C LYS A 59 22.74 -12.81 3.43
N LEU A 60 22.86 -11.61 4.00
CA LEU A 60 21.82 -10.59 3.95
C LEU A 60 21.77 -9.83 2.61
N ASP A 61 22.84 -9.91 1.81
CA ASP A 61 22.93 -9.32 0.47
C ASP A 61 22.32 -10.24 -0.61
N THR A 62 21.92 -11.45 -0.23
CA THR A 62 21.26 -12.39 -1.15
C THR A 62 19.98 -11.79 -1.71
N VAL A 63 19.86 -11.80 -3.04
CA VAL A 63 18.71 -11.24 -3.75
C VAL A 63 17.51 -12.18 -3.68
N VAL A 64 16.36 -11.62 -3.29
CA VAL A 64 15.05 -12.25 -3.28
C VAL A 64 14.17 -11.56 -4.33
N ARG A 65 13.55 -12.36 -5.19
CA ARG A 65 12.68 -11.89 -6.26
C ARG A 65 11.23 -11.81 -5.78
N VAL A 66 10.66 -10.60 -5.76
CA VAL A 66 9.23 -10.36 -5.55
C VAL A 66 8.54 -10.32 -6.92
N THR A 67 7.53 -11.15 -7.17
CA THR A 67 6.95 -11.30 -8.52
C THR A 67 5.49 -11.70 -8.53
N ASP A 68 4.77 -11.34 -9.60
CA ASP A 68 3.43 -11.86 -9.93
C ASP A 68 3.45 -12.90 -11.07
N GLY A 69 4.65 -13.35 -11.47
CA GLY A 69 4.91 -14.22 -12.61
C GLY A 69 5.12 -13.50 -13.94
N ARG A 70 4.72 -12.22 -14.06
CA ARG A 70 4.93 -11.40 -15.27
C ARG A 70 5.90 -10.25 -15.02
N ALA A 71 5.63 -9.48 -13.97
CA ALA A 71 6.51 -8.43 -13.46
C ALA A 71 7.30 -8.97 -12.26
N SER A 72 8.48 -8.40 -12.07
CA SER A 72 9.34 -8.70 -10.93
C SER A 72 10.02 -7.45 -10.39
N ALA A 73 10.38 -7.49 -9.12
CA ALA A 73 11.29 -6.56 -8.47
C ALA A 73 12.28 -7.37 -7.63
N GLU A 74 13.54 -6.97 -7.64
CA GLU A 74 14.61 -7.61 -6.88
C GLU A 74 14.95 -6.77 -5.66
N ARG A 75 15.10 -7.42 -4.51
CA ARG A 75 15.49 -6.81 -3.24
C ARG A 75 16.43 -7.74 -2.51
N THR A 76 17.37 -7.21 -1.76
CA THR A 76 18.19 -8.04 -0.86
C THR A 76 17.34 -8.52 0.33
N ARG A 77 17.81 -9.56 1.02
CA ARG A 77 17.21 -9.99 2.30
C ARG A 77 17.15 -8.82 3.29
N ALA A 78 18.24 -8.07 3.42
CA ALA A 78 18.29 -6.89 4.28
C ALA A 78 17.21 -5.85 3.92
N GLU A 79 17.07 -5.52 2.64
CA GLU A 79 16.07 -4.56 2.16
C GLU A 79 14.63 -5.03 2.43
N LEU A 80 14.38 -6.35 2.43
CA LEU A 80 13.08 -6.93 2.78
C LEU A 80 12.82 -7.02 4.28
N GLY A 81 13.78 -6.62 5.14
CA GLY A 81 13.67 -6.80 6.59
C GLY A 81 13.93 -8.23 7.06
N ILE A 82 14.63 -9.02 6.25
CA ILE A 82 15.05 -10.37 6.60
C ILE A 82 16.45 -10.27 7.21
N GLY A 83 16.57 -10.63 8.48
CA GLY A 83 17.81 -10.64 9.25
C GLY A 83 18.25 -12.05 9.65
N LEU A 84 19.41 -12.15 10.30
CA LEU A 84 19.90 -13.38 10.91
C LEU A 84 19.20 -13.60 12.25
N ASP A 85 18.71 -14.82 12.51
CA ASP A 85 18.23 -15.20 13.85
C ASP A 85 19.39 -15.72 14.69
N LEU A 86 20.27 -14.79 15.12
CA LEU A 86 21.45 -15.11 15.90
C LEU A 86 21.08 -15.79 17.23
N GLU A 87 20.00 -15.35 17.88
CA GLU A 87 19.55 -15.94 19.14
C GLU A 87 19.17 -17.41 18.96
N ALA A 88 18.35 -17.72 17.94
CA ALA A 88 17.93 -19.10 17.70
C ALA A 88 19.11 -20.00 17.30
N MET A 89 20.10 -19.46 16.57
CA MET A 89 21.30 -20.22 16.22
C MET A 89 22.20 -20.47 17.44
N LEU A 90 22.42 -19.45 18.27
CA LEU A 90 23.25 -19.57 19.48
C LEU A 90 22.61 -20.46 20.53
N ALA A 91 21.28 -20.42 20.70
CA ALA A 91 20.58 -21.31 21.62
C ALA A 91 20.77 -22.79 21.26
N ARG A 92 20.80 -23.13 19.96
CA ARG A 92 21.10 -24.50 19.52
C ARG A 92 22.57 -24.89 19.75
N ALA A 93 23.48 -23.95 19.52
CA ALA A 93 24.90 -24.15 19.80
C ALA A 93 25.14 -24.40 21.30
N GLU A 94 24.47 -23.66 22.19
CA GLU A 94 24.53 -23.85 23.64
C GLU A 94 23.90 -25.17 24.08
N ALA A 95 22.84 -25.62 23.40
CA ALA A 95 22.23 -26.94 23.62
C ALA A 95 23.12 -28.12 23.21
N GLY A 96 24.29 -27.87 22.62
CA GLY A 96 25.29 -28.90 22.28
C GLY A 96 25.16 -29.46 20.86
N ASP A 97 24.42 -28.81 19.97
CA ASP A 97 24.34 -29.24 18.57
C ASP A 97 25.70 -29.04 17.87
N ALA A 98 26.24 -30.10 17.27
CA ALA A 98 27.50 -30.02 16.52
C ALA A 98 27.35 -29.21 15.20
N TRP A 99 26.15 -29.16 14.63
CA TRP A 99 25.83 -28.43 13.41
C TRP A 99 24.51 -27.68 13.53
N VAL A 100 24.56 -26.36 13.35
CA VAL A 100 23.39 -25.49 13.39
C VAL A 100 23.19 -24.84 12.01
N PRO A 101 22.03 -25.03 11.35
CA PRO A 101 21.78 -24.42 10.04
C PRO A 101 21.55 -22.91 10.16
N LEU A 102 21.73 -22.21 9.03
CA LEU A 102 21.37 -20.79 8.92
C LEU A 102 19.90 -20.61 9.32
N ARG A 103 19.63 -19.68 10.24
CA ARG A 103 18.28 -19.25 10.58
C ARG A 103 18.10 -17.78 10.23
N LEU A 104 16.97 -17.49 9.60
CA LEU A 104 16.58 -16.13 9.24
C LEU A 104 15.36 -15.74 10.08
N LYS A 105 15.24 -14.44 10.33
CA LYS A 105 14.09 -13.84 11.00
C LYS A 105 13.56 -12.69 10.17
N VAL A 106 12.26 -12.61 10.00
CA VAL A 106 11.61 -11.58 9.20
C VAL A 106 11.00 -10.52 10.13
N ASP A 107 11.48 -9.28 10.02
CA ASP A 107 10.77 -8.13 10.55
C ASP A 107 9.51 -7.91 9.71
N ARG A 108 8.38 -8.39 10.23
CA ARG A 108 7.07 -8.32 9.55
C ARG A 108 6.65 -6.87 9.25
N VAL A 109 7.04 -5.90 10.07
CA VAL A 109 6.70 -4.48 9.87
C VAL A 109 7.48 -3.92 8.69
N THR A 110 8.80 -4.15 8.66
CA THR A 110 9.64 -3.75 7.53
C THR A 110 9.25 -4.48 6.24
N PHE A 111 9.01 -5.78 6.31
CA PHE A 111 8.61 -6.58 5.15
C PHE A 111 7.31 -6.07 4.53
N GLN A 112 6.28 -5.82 5.36
CA GLN A 112 5.02 -5.23 4.89
C GLN A 112 5.21 -3.84 4.28
N ARG A 113 6.03 -2.98 4.90
CA ARG A 113 6.33 -1.65 4.40
C ARG A 113 6.97 -1.69 3.01
N VAL A 114 7.93 -2.60 2.81
CA VAL A 114 8.61 -2.77 1.52
C VAL A 114 7.66 -3.33 0.47
N LEU A 115 6.86 -4.34 0.81
CA LEU A 115 5.82 -4.89 -0.08
C LEU A 115 4.80 -3.81 -0.48
N ARG A 116 4.40 -2.92 0.45
CA ARG A 116 3.51 -1.79 0.16
C ARG A 116 4.13 -0.81 -0.84
N GLY A 117 5.42 -0.51 -0.71
CA GLY A 117 6.16 0.32 -1.67
C GLY A 117 6.27 -0.33 -3.07
N LEU A 118 6.32 -1.66 -3.13
CA LEU A 118 6.35 -2.41 -4.39
C LEU A 118 4.95 -2.63 -5.01
N ALA A 119 3.88 -2.55 -4.22
CA ALA A 119 2.52 -2.88 -4.65
C ALA A 119 2.06 -2.16 -5.94
N PRO A 120 2.34 -0.85 -6.15
CA PRO A 120 1.93 -0.15 -7.38
C PRO A 120 2.49 -0.76 -8.67
N ARG A 121 3.66 -1.44 -8.61
CA ARG A 121 4.27 -2.11 -9.76
C ARG A 121 3.45 -3.31 -10.25
N PHE A 122 2.71 -3.94 -9.34
CA PHE A 122 1.93 -5.15 -9.62
C PHE A 122 0.42 -4.86 -9.74
N ALA A 123 -0.01 -3.69 -9.29
CA ALA A 123 -1.39 -3.26 -9.35
C ALA A 123 -1.88 -3.12 -10.80
N PHE A 124 -3.16 -3.40 -11.00
CA PHE A 124 -3.86 -3.08 -12.24
C PHE A 124 -5.19 -2.44 -11.86
N ALA A 125 -5.40 -1.20 -12.30
CA ALA A 125 -6.52 -0.37 -11.87
C ALA A 125 -7.91 -0.92 -12.25
N GLY A 126 -7.94 -1.93 -13.13
CA GLY A 126 -9.16 -2.40 -13.76
C GLY A 126 -9.54 -1.52 -14.95
N ARG A 127 -10.68 -1.85 -15.56
CA ARG A 127 -11.30 -1.04 -16.61
C ARG A 127 -12.81 -1.21 -16.53
N ASP A 128 -13.55 -0.11 -16.51
CA ASP A 128 -15.00 -0.16 -16.64
C ASP A 128 -15.41 -0.79 -17.99
N ALA A 129 -16.50 -1.56 -17.99
CA ALA A 129 -17.12 -1.98 -19.24
C ALA A 129 -17.64 -0.74 -19.97
N LYS A 130 -17.54 -0.73 -21.30
CA LYS A 130 -17.95 0.43 -22.11
C LYS A 130 -18.69 -0.01 -23.37
N PRO A 131 -19.87 0.56 -23.66
CA PRO A 131 -20.45 0.41 -24.99
C PRO A 131 -19.62 1.17 -26.02
N TYR A 132 -19.52 0.64 -27.23
CA TYR A 132 -18.94 1.33 -28.37
C TYR A 132 -19.59 0.88 -29.67
N GLU A 133 -19.56 1.74 -30.68
CA GLU A 133 -19.98 1.38 -32.03
C GLU A 133 -18.76 1.20 -32.93
N TRP A 134 -18.78 0.14 -33.73
CA TRP A 134 -17.77 -0.14 -34.73
C TRP A 134 -18.43 -0.64 -36.01
N ARG A 135 -18.18 0.04 -37.14
CA ARG A 135 -18.75 -0.31 -38.45
C ARG A 135 -20.28 -0.45 -38.46
N GLY A 136 -20.97 0.35 -37.65
CA GLY A 136 -22.44 0.33 -37.54
C GLY A 136 -22.99 -0.73 -36.60
N GLU A 137 -22.14 -1.55 -35.98
CA GLU A 137 -22.53 -2.53 -34.97
C GLU A 137 -22.25 -2.00 -33.56
N PHE A 138 -23.16 -2.30 -32.64
CA PHE A 138 -23.02 -1.98 -31.23
C PHE A 138 -22.35 -3.13 -30.49
N HIS A 139 -21.32 -2.80 -29.71
CA HIS A 139 -20.54 -3.77 -28.97
C HIS A 139 -20.31 -3.31 -27.53
N ILE A 140 -20.12 -4.27 -26.64
CA ILE A 140 -19.71 -4.01 -25.27
C ILE A 140 -18.26 -4.43 -25.11
N LEU A 141 -17.39 -3.47 -24.81
CA LEU A 141 -16.04 -3.74 -24.37
C LEU A 141 -16.11 -4.27 -22.93
N PRO A 142 -15.64 -5.51 -22.65
CA PRO A 142 -15.77 -6.07 -21.32
C PRO A 142 -15.00 -5.31 -20.24
N GLY A 143 -15.60 -5.25 -19.06
CA GLY A 143 -14.98 -4.71 -17.86
C GLY A 143 -13.87 -5.65 -17.37
N LEU A 144 -12.79 -5.07 -16.86
CA LEU A 144 -11.68 -5.81 -16.30
C LEU A 144 -11.59 -5.52 -14.80
N TYR A 145 -11.48 -6.59 -14.01
CA TYR A 145 -11.31 -6.50 -12.57
C TYR A 145 -10.06 -5.70 -12.22
N ARG A 146 -10.20 -4.84 -11.21
CA ARG A 146 -9.05 -4.26 -10.53
C ARG A 146 -8.34 -5.36 -9.74
N ARG A 147 -7.02 -5.28 -9.66
CA ARG A 147 -6.24 -6.08 -8.72
C ARG A 147 -5.23 -5.20 -7.98
N GLU A 148 -5.12 -5.44 -6.69
CA GLU A 148 -4.14 -4.79 -5.82
C GLU A 148 -3.43 -5.86 -5.00
N VAL A 149 -2.17 -5.61 -4.63
CA VAL A 149 -1.42 -6.57 -3.81
C VAL A 149 -2.02 -6.60 -2.42
N ASN A 150 -2.46 -7.78 -1.97
CA ASN A 150 -2.78 -8.00 -0.58
C ASN A 150 -1.46 -8.15 0.19
N VAL A 151 -0.97 -7.01 0.69
CA VAL A 151 0.29 -6.91 1.44
C VAL A 151 0.26 -7.76 2.70
N GLY A 152 -0.85 -7.74 3.45
CA GLY A 152 -0.98 -8.47 4.71
C GLY A 152 -0.86 -9.98 4.52
N ARG A 153 -1.64 -10.54 3.59
CA ARG A 153 -1.64 -11.97 3.26
C ARG A 153 -0.32 -12.39 2.62
N THR A 154 0.24 -11.58 1.73
CA THR A 154 1.56 -11.84 1.13
C THR A 154 2.63 -11.91 2.22
N ALA A 155 2.67 -10.93 3.12
CA ALA A 155 3.65 -10.88 4.20
C ALA A 155 3.50 -12.06 5.16
N GLN A 156 2.27 -12.40 5.55
CA GLN A 156 2.01 -13.51 6.46
C GLN A 156 2.50 -14.85 5.87
N VAL A 157 2.08 -15.18 4.64
CA VAL A 157 2.44 -16.46 4.00
C VAL A 157 3.94 -16.58 3.76
N TRP A 158 4.58 -15.48 3.37
CA TRP A 158 5.99 -15.53 2.95
C TRP A 158 6.97 -15.32 4.10
N ALA A 159 6.62 -14.57 5.15
CA ALA A 159 7.49 -14.46 6.33
C ALA A 159 7.79 -15.85 6.91
N ASP A 160 6.75 -16.64 7.16
CA ASP A 160 6.88 -17.97 7.75
C ASP A 160 7.73 -18.91 6.85
N ARG A 161 7.57 -18.81 5.52
CA ARG A 161 8.35 -19.61 4.56
C ARG A 161 9.82 -19.19 4.49
N LEU A 162 10.09 -17.88 4.52
CA LEU A 162 11.45 -17.34 4.49
C LEU A 162 12.22 -17.68 5.79
N GLU A 163 11.53 -17.76 6.92
CA GLU A 163 12.11 -18.19 8.21
C GLU A 163 12.34 -19.72 8.25
N ALA A 164 11.41 -20.49 7.67
CA ALA A 164 11.50 -21.95 7.64
C ALA A 164 12.58 -22.48 6.67
N ASP A 165 12.72 -21.85 5.50
CA ASP A 165 13.66 -22.25 4.46
C ASP A 165 14.47 -21.06 3.93
N PRO A 166 15.72 -20.88 4.41
CA PRO A 166 16.64 -19.87 3.91
C PRO A 166 16.92 -19.96 2.41
N ALA A 167 16.71 -21.11 1.76
CA ALA A 167 16.86 -21.23 0.30
C ALA A 167 15.70 -20.59 -0.49
N THR A 168 14.67 -20.08 0.19
CA THR A 168 13.56 -19.36 -0.45
C THR A 168 14.04 -18.01 -1.00
N LEU A 169 14.16 -17.92 -2.33
CA LEU A 169 14.59 -16.70 -3.04
C LEU A 169 13.48 -16.06 -3.90
N ARG A 170 12.24 -16.52 -3.76
CA ARG A 170 11.10 -15.99 -4.52
C ARG A 170 9.88 -15.77 -3.63
N VAL A 171 9.32 -14.58 -3.69
CA VAL A 171 8.08 -14.16 -3.03
C VAL A 171 7.03 -13.88 -4.10
N ASN A 172 6.02 -14.74 -4.20
CA ASN A 172 4.90 -14.50 -5.11
C ASN A 172 3.88 -13.58 -4.44
N VAL A 173 3.64 -12.40 -5.01
CA VAL A 173 2.64 -11.47 -4.48
C VAL A 173 1.23 -12.05 -4.62
N MET A 174 0.43 -11.85 -3.59
CA MET A 174 -0.97 -12.26 -3.56
C MET A 174 -1.84 -11.05 -3.84
N PHE A 175 -2.98 -11.27 -4.50
CA PHE A 175 -3.86 -10.18 -4.92
C PHE A 175 -5.22 -10.26 -4.27
N GLU A 176 -5.78 -9.09 -4.00
CA GLU A 176 -7.22 -8.88 -3.90
C GLU A 176 -7.75 -8.35 -5.22
N LYS A 177 -8.93 -8.83 -5.61
CA LYS A 177 -9.62 -8.37 -6.81
C LYS A 177 -10.90 -7.67 -6.41
N SER A 178 -11.19 -6.56 -7.07
CA SER A 178 -12.47 -5.88 -6.97
C SER A 178 -13.07 -5.68 -8.35
N PRO A 179 -14.40 -5.77 -8.49
CA PRO A 179 -15.06 -5.54 -9.76
C PRO A 179 -14.83 -4.09 -10.22
N PRO A 180 -14.87 -3.83 -11.55
CA PRO A 180 -14.91 -2.45 -12.05
C PRO A 180 -16.19 -1.73 -11.57
N ARG A 181 -16.21 -0.40 -11.67
CA ARG A 181 -17.39 0.39 -11.28
C ARG A 181 -18.58 0.08 -12.18
N VAL A 182 -18.31 -0.13 -13.47
CA VAL A 182 -19.29 -0.63 -14.44
C VAL A 182 -18.87 -2.02 -14.90
N ARG A 183 -19.67 -3.04 -14.57
CA ARG A 183 -19.45 -4.41 -14.99
C ARG A 183 -20.10 -4.66 -16.34
N THR A 184 -19.68 -5.72 -17.01
CA THR A 184 -20.24 -6.09 -18.31
C THR A 184 -21.72 -6.44 -18.20
N GLU A 185 -22.10 -7.06 -17.10
CA GLU A 185 -23.48 -7.47 -16.81
C GLU A 185 -24.40 -6.26 -16.56
N ASP A 186 -23.84 -5.14 -16.08
CA ASP A 186 -24.63 -3.92 -15.83
C ASP A 186 -25.07 -3.24 -17.14
N LEU A 187 -24.42 -3.58 -18.26
CA LEU A 187 -24.76 -3.10 -19.61
C LEU A 187 -25.65 -4.09 -20.38
N ALA A 188 -26.09 -5.18 -19.73
CA ALA A 188 -26.99 -6.14 -20.35
C ALA A 188 -28.31 -5.47 -20.75
N GLY A 189 -28.77 -5.72 -21.97
CA GLY A 189 -29.99 -5.12 -22.52
C GLY A 189 -29.78 -3.75 -23.18
N ILE A 190 -28.58 -3.18 -23.14
CA ILE A 190 -28.23 -2.03 -23.98
C ILE A 190 -27.79 -2.59 -25.35
N ASP A 191 -28.63 -2.38 -26.36
CA ASP A 191 -28.46 -2.93 -27.72
C ASP A 191 -28.14 -1.87 -28.79
N GLY A 192 -28.18 -0.59 -28.43
CA GLY A 192 -27.87 0.49 -29.35
C GLY A 192 -27.80 1.86 -28.68
N ARG A 193 -27.45 2.86 -29.50
CA ARG A 193 -27.49 4.27 -29.12
C ARG A 193 -28.82 4.89 -29.51
N LEU A 194 -29.58 5.36 -28.52
CA LEU A 194 -30.85 6.07 -28.75
C LEU A 194 -30.66 7.41 -29.45
N SER A 195 -29.66 8.20 -29.01
CA SER A 195 -29.39 9.53 -29.56
C SER A 195 -27.97 9.98 -29.30
N GLN A 196 -27.56 11.04 -29.99
CA GLN A 196 -26.27 11.69 -29.77
C GLN A 196 -26.42 13.21 -29.97
N PHE A 197 -25.72 13.98 -29.15
CA PHE A 197 -25.53 15.40 -29.39
C PHE A 197 -24.08 15.78 -29.09
N VAL A 198 -23.50 16.64 -29.92
CA VAL A 198 -22.09 17.02 -29.84
C VAL A 198 -21.96 18.53 -29.83
N THR A 199 -21.19 19.05 -28.87
CA THR A 199 -20.78 20.45 -28.85
C THR A 199 -19.26 20.54 -28.91
N ARG A 200 -18.74 21.64 -29.46
CA ARG A 200 -17.30 21.89 -29.58
C ARG A 200 -16.83 22.86 -28.51
N PHE A 201 -15.59 22.75 -28.07
CA PHE A 201 -14.96 23.71 -27.16
C PHE A 201 -13.54 24.00 -27.62
N ASP A 202 -13.00 25.14 -27.19
CA ASP A 202 -11.61 25.52 -27.45
C ASP A 202 -10.66 24.85 -26.43
N PRO A 203 -9.80 23.92 -26.86
CA PRO A 203 -8.83 23.27 -25.97
C PRO A 203 -7.73 24.22 -25.50
N GLY A 204 -7.50 25.35 -26.19
CA GLY A 204 -6.54 26.38 -25.79
C GLY A 204 -6.96 27.13 -24.52
N ASN A 205 -8.25 27.14 -24.20
CA ASN A 205 -8.75 27.64 -22.92
C ASN A 205 -8.57 26.56 -21.84
N VAL A 206 -7.36 26.46 -21.30
CA VAL A 206 -6.96 25.43 -20.33
C VAL A 206 -7.84 25.40 -19.07
N PRO A 207 -8.17 26.54 -18.41
CA PRO A 207 -9.02 26.52 -17.23
C PRO A 207 -10.42 26.00 -17.50
N ARG A 208 -11.04 26.48 -18.58
CA ARG A 208 -12.37 26.02 -19.02
C ARG A 208 -12.33 24.54 -19.39
N THR A 209 -11.34 24.12 -20.16
CA THR A 209 -11.18 22.71 -20.57
C THR A 209 -11.02 21.79 -19.38
N THR A 210 -10.28 22.20 -18.35
CA THR A 210 -10.15 21.45 -17.10
C THR A 210 -11.50 21.28 -16.42
N ASN A 211 -12.30 22.33 -16.32
CA ASN A 211 -13.66 22.27 -15.76
C ASN A 211 -14.59 21.33 -16.54
N LEU A 212 -14.56 21.37 -17.88
CA LEU A 212 -15.35 20.46 -18.70
C LEU A 212 -14.93 19.01 -18.46
N ARG A 213 -13.62 18.72 -18.44
CA ARG A 213 -13.11 17.36 -18.19
C ARG A 213 -13.54 16.82 -16.83
N LEU A 214 -13.50 17.64 -15.78
CA LEU A 214 -13.96 17.26 -14.44
C LEU A 214 -15.47 16.94 -14.42
N ALA A 215 -16.29 17.79 -15.05
CA ALA A 215 -17.73 17.55 -15.14
C ALA A 215 -18.07 16.31 -15.98
N ILE A 216 -17.37 16.08 -17.11
CA ILE A 216 -17.54 14.91 -17.95
C ILE A 216 -17.11 13.64 -17.21
N ALA A 217 -15.99 13.68 -16.49
CA ALA A 217 -15.52 12.54 -15.71
C ALA A 217 -16.50 12.13 -14.59
N ALA A 218 -17.26 13.08 -14.04
CA ALA A 218 -18.31 12.79 -13.05
C ALA A 218 -19.52 12.05 -13.65
N ILE A 219 -19.82 12.27 -14.94
CA ILE A 219 -20.98 11.66 -15.62
C ILE A 219 -20.61 10.43 -16.47
N ASP A 220 -19.36 10.31 -16.93
CA ASP A 220 -18.93 9.22 -17.82
C ASP A 220 -19.16 7.84 -17.18
N GLY A 221 -19.79 6.95 -17.95
CA GLY A 221 -20.14 5.60 -17.49
C GLY A 221 -21.24 5.54 -16.41
N ARG A 222 -21.99 6.61 -16.15
CA ARG A 222 -23.20 6.51 -15.32
C ARG A 222 -24.27 5.72 -16.07
N ILE A 223 -24.69 4.60 -15.49
CA ILE A 223 -25.86 3.83 -15.94
C ILE A 223 -27.09 4.43 -15.29
N VAL A 224 -28.11 4.78 -16.05
CA VAL A 224 -29.40 5.23 -15.53
C VAL A 224 -30.43 4.16 -15.86
N THR A 225 -31.02 3.57 -14.83
CA THR A 225 -31.98 2.48 -14.98
C THR A 225 -33.36 3.00 -15.40
N ALA A 226 -34.20 2.13 -15.97
CA ALA A 226 -35.55 2.53 -16.37
C ALA A 226 -36.35 3.05 -15.16
N GLY A 227 -36.93 4.25 -15.28
CA GLY A 227 -37.66 4.93 -14.21
C GLY A 227 -36.79 5.71 -13.22
N GLU A 228 -35.45 5.66 -13.34
CA GLU A 228 -34.54 6.44 -12.51
C GLU A 228 -34.42 7.88 -13.03
N VAL A 229 -34.49 8.86 -12.12
CA VAL A 229 -34.25 10.27 -12.45
C VAL A 229 -32.76 10.58 -12.30
N PHE A 230 -32.13 11.01 -13.38
CA PHE A 230 -30.74 11.48 -13.37
C PHE A 230 -30.68 13.00 -13.13
N SER A 231 -29.90 13.42 -12.14
CA SER A 231 -29.59 14.83 -11.87
C SER A 231 -28.13 15.14 -12.16
N LEU A 232 -27.88 16.01 -13.15
CA LEU A 232 -26.52 16.46 -13.48
C LEU A 232 -25.90 17.27 -12.33
N ASN A 233 -26.68 18.11 -11.66
CA ASN A 233 -26.16 18.93 -10.56
C ASN A 233 -25.76 18.06 -9.36
N ASP A 234 -26.54 17.03 -9.03
CA ASP A 234 -26.19 16.14 -7.92
C ASP A 234 -24.99 15.26 -8.28
N THR A 235 -24.90 14.81 -9.53
CA THR A 235 -23.78 13.98 -10.02
C THR A 235 -22.48 14.76 -10.11
N VAL A 236 -22.51 15.97 -10.67
CA VAL A 236 -21.31 16.84 -10.77
C VAL A 236 -20.97 17.45 -9.41
N GLY A 237 -21.97 17.81 -8.62
CA GLY A 237 -21.85 18.49 -7.33
C GLY A 237 -21.31 19.92 -7.43
N GLU A 238 -20.81 20.44 -6.31
CA GLU A 238 -20.25 21.80 -6.24
C GLU A 238 -18.94 21.94 -7.02
N ARG A 239 -18.81 23.04 -7.77
CA ARG A 239 -17.64 23.34 -8.60
C ARG A 239 -16.63 24.18 -7.82
N THR A 240 -15.86 23.53 -6.94
CA THR A 240 -14.93 24.22 -6.02
C THR A 240 -13.46 24.03 -6.41
N PRO A 241 -12.54 24.93 -6.01
CA PRO A 241 -11.11 24.76 -6.21
C PRO A 241 -10.55 23.49 -5.56
N ALA A 242 -11.08 23.08 -4.41
CA ALA A 242 -10.68 21.83 -3.73
C ALA A 242 -10.98 20.58 -4.57
N ARG A 243 -11.99 20.63 -5.45
CA ARG A 243 -12.32 19.58 -6.40
C ARG A 243 -11.62 19.75 -7.76
N GLY A 244 -10.65 20.67 -7.83
CA GLY A 244 -9.83 20.92 -9.02
C GLY A 244 -10.46 21.87 -10.05
N TYR A 245 -11.66 22.42 -9.79
CA TYR A 245 -12.24 23.39 -10.70
C TYR A 245 -11.42 24.69 -10.70
N GLN A 246 -11.28 25.27 -11.88
CA GLN A 246 -10.53 26.50 -12.12
C GLN A 246 -11.48 27.65 -12.44
N LYS A 247 -11.02 28.88 -12.23
CA LYS A 247 -11.77 30.07 -12.62
C LYS A 247 -11.80 30.18 -14.14
N ALA A 248 -13.00 30.40 -14.68
CA ALA A 248 -13.23 30.68 -16.09
C ALA A 248 -14.48 31.56 -16.21
N LYS A 249 -14.74 32.07 -17.41
CA LYS A 249 -15.94 32.88 -17.68
C LYS A 249 -17.21 32.09 -17.33
N ILE A 250 -18.04 32.66 -16.45
CA ILE A 250 -19.37 32.21 -16.07
C ILE A 250 -20.39 33.30 -16.42
N PHE A 251 -21.64 32.89 -16.59
CA PHE A 251 -22.76 33.82 -16.76
C PHE A 251 -23.57 33.87 -15.46
N VAL A 252 -23.63 35.03 -14.84
CA VAL A 252 -24.40 35.29 -13.61
C VAL A 252 -25.21 36.57 -13.83
N ASP A 253 -26.52 36.53 -13.62
CA ASP A 253 -27.41 37.71 -13.70
C ASP A 253 -27.19 38.59 -14.95
N ARG A 254 -27.04 37.95 -16.12
CA ARG A 254 -26.78 38.57 -17.43
C ARG A 254 -25.40 39.22 -17.59
N LYS A 255 -24.48 39.04 -16.63
CA LYS A 255 -23.09 39.49 -16.68
C LYS A 255 -22.14 38.32 -16.92
N VAL A 256 -21.00 38.63 -17.54
CA VAL A 256 -19.88 37.70 -17.67
C VAL A 256 -18.92 37.99 -16.52
N GLU A 257 -18.74 37.02 -15.64
CA GLU A 257 -17.85 37.11 -14.49
C GLU A 257 -16.85 35.94 -14.49
N GLU A 258 -15.80 36.03 -13.68
CA GLU A 258 -14.91 34.90 -13.46
C GLU A 258 -15.35 34.11 -12.23
N GLY A 259 -15.57 32.81 -12.42
CA GLY A 259 -15.92 31.92 -11.32
C GLY A 259 -15.53 30.48 -11.61
N TYR A 260 -15.58 29.66 -10.57
CA TYR A 260 -15.21 28.26 -10.66
C TYR A 260 -16.25 27.45 -11.46
N GLY A 261 -15.79 26.55 -12.32
CA GLY A 261 -16.68 25.72 -13.12
C GLY A 261 -17.21 26.39 -14.39
N GLY A 262 -16.63 27.51 -14.83
CA GLY A 262 -16.92 28.07 -16.14
C GLY A 262 -16.75 27.02 -17.24
N GLY A 263 -17.78 26.85 -18.07
CA GLY A 263 -17.88 25.82 -19.10
C GLY A 263 -18.78 24.63 -18.78
N VAL A 264 -19.14 24.37 -17.52
CA VAL A 264 -20.00 23.22 -17.14
C VAL A 264 -21.40 23.32 -17.74
N SER A 265 -21.94 24.53 -17.93
CA SER A 265 -23.23 24.73 -18.61
C SER A 265 -23.27 24.15 -20.02
N GLN A 266 -22.15 24.10 -20.73
CA GLN A 266 -22.08 23.45 -22.05
C GLN A 266 -22.29 21.95 -21.92
N VAL A 267 -21.74 21.31 -20.88
CA VAL A 267 -21.95 19.88 -20.61
C VAL A 267 -23.44 19.63 -20.36
N THR A 268 -24.08 20.49 -19.56
CA THR A 268 -25.53 20.43 -19.32
C THR A 268 -26.35 20.57 -20.60
N GLY A 269 -26.06 21.57 -21.43
CA GLY A 269 -26.76 21.75 -22.71
C GLY A 269 -26.52 20.59 -23.67
N THR A 270 -25.32 19.98 -23.65
CA THR A 270 -25.01 18.82 -24.49
C THR A 270 -25.83 17.60 -24.07
N LEU A 271 -25.87 17.32 -22.76
CA LEU A 271 -26.63 16.21 -22.21
C LEU A 271 -28.14 16.41 -22.38
N PHE A 272 -28.63 17.64 -22.15
CA PHE A 272 -30.04 17.99 -22.34
C PHE A 272 -30.51 17.70 -23.77
N ASN A 273 -29.75 18.17 -24.77
CA ASN A 273 -30.13 17.95 -26.17
C ASN A 273 -30.03 16.47 -26.57
N ALA A 274 -29.05 15.72 -26.05
CA ALA A 274 -29.00 14.28 -26.27
C ALA A 274 -30.24 13.57 -25.67
N ALA A 275 -30.61 13.89 -24.43
CA ALA A 275 -31.79 13.32 -23.78
C ALA A 275 -33.08 13.66 -24.54
N LEU A 276 -33.24 14.92 -24.95
CA LEU A 276 -34.39 15.39 -25.72
C LEU A 276 -34.51 14.66 -27.08
N LEU A 277 -33.40 14.56 -27.83
CA LEU A 277 -33.37 13.83 -29.10
C LEU A 277 -33.61 12.32 -28.93
N GLY A 278 -33.30 11.77 -27.77
CA GLY A 278 -33.56 10.37 -27.42
C GLY A 278 -34.99 10.11 -26.95
N GLY A 279 -35.85 11.13 -26.92
CA GLY A 279 -37.23 11.01 -26.44
C GLY A 279 -37.34 10.74 -24.94
N LEU A 280 -36.28 11.03 -24.16
CA LEU A 280 -36.31 10.89 -22.71
C LEU A 280 -37.11 12.04 -22.09
N GLU A 281 -37.79 11.75 -20.98
CA GLU A 281 -38.53 12.77 -20.22
C GLU A 281 -37.56 13.75 -19.55
N ILE A 282 -37.79 15.04 -19.77
CA ILE A 282 -37.08 16.12 -19.08
C ILE A 282 -37.90 16.53 -17.85
N VAL A 283 -37.52 16.03 -16.68
CA VAL A 283 -38.24 16.28 -15.41
C VAL A 283 -38.17 17.75 -14.99
N THR A 284 -36.98 18.36 -15.02
CA THR A 284 -36.77 19.76 -14.65
C THR A 284 -35.52 20.33 -15.32
N TYR A 285 -35.54 21.61 -15.65
CA TYR A 285 -34.38 22.35 -16.14
C TYR A 285 -34.52 23.85 -15.84
N THR A 286 -33.39 24.54 -15.76
CA THR A 286 -33.34 26.00 -15.61
C THR A 286 -32.50 26.59 -16.73
N THR A 287 -33.07 27.55 -17.46
CA THR A 287 -32.36 28.27 -18.52
C THR A 287 -31.49 29.38 -17.94
N HIS A 288 -30.41 29.72 -18.65
CA HIS A 288 -29.71 30.96 -18.41
C HIS A 288 -30.64 32.16 -18.70
N SER A 289 -30.36 33.30 -18.06
CA SER A 289 -31.09 34.54 -18.29
C SER A 289 -30.85 35.15 -19.69
N ARG A 290 -30.00 34.53 -20.51
CA ARG A 290 -29.74 34.80 -21.94
C ARG A 290 -29.49 33.48 -22.69
N PRO A 291 -29.77 33.42 -24.01
CA PRO A 291 -29.29 32.32 -24.85
C PRO A 291 -27.76 32.20 -24.77
N VAL A 292 -27.26 30.98 -24.67
CA VAL A 292 -25.84 30.62 -24.54
C VAL A 292 -25.41 29.68 -25.65
#